data_AF-A0ABD7PYM9-F1
#
_entry.id   AF-A0ABD7PYM9-F1
#
_cell.length_a   1.000
_cell.length_b   1.000
_cell.length_c   1.000
_cell.angle_alpha   90.00
_cell.angle_beta   90.00
_cell.angle_gamma   90.00
#
_symmetry.space_group_name_H-M   'P 1'
#
loop_
_entity.id
_entity.type
_entity.pdbx_description
1 polymer ?
#
loop_
_entity_poly.entity_id
_entity_poly.type
_entity_poly.pdbx_seq_one_letter_code
_entity_poly.pdbx_strand_id
1 'polypeptide(L)'
;MQICMMNYGELSADGKTTYLHCYGVGTFDVLSGIDFYINNPDCADHEKATIPPGTYWVTDRPAGSLYNRVRAEVIDAAHRYRNHHSDWFALFSDKTKKDSLNVNGLNRTGFRLHPLNSDGTGVSWGCITLRRYSDFQHLRRLLLSRGMFPVPGGNGLMAYARIDVRGTPDFSQCEKEVKEKEDADKCRAQQALKKRTESAE
;
A
#
# COMPACT_ATOMS: atom_id res chain seq x y z
N MET A 1 -4.37 -20.49 8.32
CA MET A 1 -3.67 -19.20 8.14
C MET A 1 -3.77 -18.77 6.69
N GLN A 2 -4.29 -17.58 6.38
CA GLN A 2 -4.26 -17.04 5.02
C GLN A 2 -2.87 -16.46 4.71
N ILE A 3 -2.35 -16.76 3.52
CA ILE A 3 -1.05 -16.26 3.04
C ILE A 3 -1.28 -15.48 1.75
N CYS A 4 -0.66 -14.31 1.64
CA CYS A 4 -0.57 -13.55 0.41
C CYS A 4 0.88 -13.16 0.10
N MET A 5 1.16 -12.83 -1.15
CA MET A 5 2.47 -12.37 -1.62
C MET A 5 2.29 -11.16 -2.52
N MET A 6 3.16 -10.17 -2.37
CA MET A 6 3.32 -9.05 -3.30
C MET A 6 4.78 -9.01 -3.73
N ASN A 7 5.06 -8.81 -5.01
CA ASN A 7 6.43 -8.82 -5.53
C ASN A 7 6.69 -7.59 -6.41
N TYR A 8 7.65 -6.75 -6.02
CA TYR A 8 8.04 -5.58 -6.81
C TYR A 8 8.73 -5.94 -8.14
N GLY A 9 9.11 -7.20 -8.35
CA GLY A 9 9.53 -7.71 -9.66
C GLY A 9 8.38 -8.01 -10.63
N GLU A 10 7.13 -7.97 -10.16
CA GLU A 10 5.93 -8.16 -10.99
C GLU A 10 5.10 -6.87 -11.00
N LEU A 11 5.32 -6.06 -12.03
CA LEU A 11 4.65 -4.77 -12.25
C LEU A 11 3.89 -4.76 -13.58
N SER A 12 2.87 -3.93 -13.66
CA SER A 12 2.26 -3.54 -14.94
C SER A 12 3.29 -2.84 -15.84
N ALA A 13 3.02 -2.82 -17.15
CA ALA A 13 3.94 -2.20 -18.13
C ALA A 13 4.26 -0.72 -17.86
N ASP A 14 3.35 0.00 -17.19
CA ASP A 14 3.55 1.40 -16.78
C ASP A 14 4.17 1.55 -15.38
N GLY A 15 4.47 0.44 -14.68
CA GLY A 15 5.01 0.40 -13.33
C GLY A 15 4.04 0.80 -12.21
N LYS A 16 2.82 1.24 -12.56
CA LYS A 16 1.88 1.84 -11.59
C LYS A 16 1.15 0.80 -10.77
N THR A 17 1.10 -0.46 -11.20
CA THR A 17 0.38 -1.54 -10.54
C THR A 17 1.33 -2.68 -10.23
N THR A 18 1.19 -3.25 -9.04
CA THR A 18 1.74 -4.55 -8.67
C THR A 18 0.59 -5.45 -8.22
N TYR A 19 0.87 -6.71 -7.91
CA TYR A 19 -0.14 -7.73 -7.69
C TYR A 19 -0.02 -8.33 -6.29
N LEU A 20 -1.14 -8.35 -5.56
CA LEU A 20 -1.26 -9.07 -4.30
C LEU A 20 -1.92 -10.43 -4.58
N HIS A 21 -1.10 -11.48 -4.59
CA HIS A 21 -1.54 -12.85 -4.75
C HIS A 21 -1.92 -13.43 -3.40
N CYS A 22 -3.21 -13.65 -3.15
CA CYS A 22 -3.70 -14.33 -1.95
C CYS A 22 -4.07 -15.77 -2.28
N TYR A 23 -3.27 -16.73 -1.82
CA TYR A 23 -3.43 -18.15 -2.16
C TYR A 23 -4.80 -18.70 -1.75
N GLY A 24 -5.52 -19.31 -2.69
CA GLY A 24 -6.88 -19.81 -2.47
C GLY A 24 -7.96 -18.72 -2.36
N VAL A 25 -7.64 -17.47 -2.69
CA VAL A 25 -8.58 -16.34 -2.73
C VAL A 25 -8.58 -15.70 -4.12
N GLY A 26 -7.42 -15.28 -4.62
CA GLY A 26 -7.31 -14.60 -5.90
C GLY A 26 -6.12 -13.66 -5.97
N THR A 27 -6.02 -12.94 -7.09
CA THR A 27 -5.01 -11.90 -7.33
C THR A 27 -5.70 -10.55 -7.40
N PHE A 28 -5.12 -9.55 -6.75
CA PHE A 28 -5.66 -8.20 -6.67
C PHE A 28 -4.67 -7.17 -7.19
N ASP A 29 -5.18 -6.20 -7.95
CA ASP A 29 -4.39 -5.06 -8.41
C ASP A 29 -4.16 -4.10 -7.25
N VAL A 30 -2.89 -3.86 -6.91
CA VAL A 30 -2.51 -2.99 -5.80
C VAL A 30 -1.44 -1.98 -6.23
N LEU A 31 -1.25 -0.97 -5.38
CA LEU A 31 -0.14 -0.05 -5.47
C LEU A 31 0.36 0.28 -4.06
N SER A 32 1.63 0.69 -3.97
CA SER A 32 2.21 1.17 -2.72
C SER A 32 3.15 2.34 -2.96
N GLY A 33 2.97 3.44 -2.22
CA GLY A 33 3.68 4.69 -2.43
C GLY A 33 2.87 5.71 -3.23
N ILE A 34 3.40 6.92 -3.36
CA ILE A 34 2.81 8.02 -4.15
C ILE A 34 3.80 8.54 -5.18
N ASP A 35 3.28 9.23 -6.19
CA ASP A 35 4.06 9.94 -7.22
C ASP A 35 5.16 9.04 -7.83
N PHE A 36 6.42 9.49 -7.83
CA PHE A 36 7.54 8.76 -8.41
C PHE A 36 8.00 7.55 -7.57
N TYR A 37 7.51 7.43 -6.33
CA TYR A 37 7.80 6.33 -5.41
C TYR A 37 6.83 5.15 -5.52
N ILE A 38 5.83 5.22 -6.40
CA ILE A 38 4.88 4.12 -6.62
C ILE A 38 5.64 2.85 -7.00
N ASN A 39 5.42 1.81 -6.21
CA ASN A 39 5.98 0.47 -6.33
C ASN A 39 7.51 0.42 -6.47
N ASN A 40 8.21 1.43 -5.94
CA ASN A 40 9.66 1.50 -6.00
C ASN A 40 10.30 1.11 -4.65
N PRO A 41 10.80 -0.13 -4.47
CA PRO A 41 11.40 -0.56 -3.22
C PRO A 41 12.69 0.20 -2.90
N ASP A 42 13.40 0.71 -3.91
CA ASP A 42 14.65 1.45 -3.75
C ASP A 42 14.43 2.78 -3.06
N CYS A 43 13.20 3.29 -3.03
CA CYS A 43 12.84 4.51 -2.30
C CYS A 43 12.20 4.24 -0.94
N ALA A 44 12.14 2.99 -0.46
CA ALA A 44 11.35 2.65 0.73
C ALA A 44 11.83 3.34 2.03
N ASP A 45 13.03 3.91 2.04
CA ASP A 45 13.60 4.75 3.10
C ASP A 45 13.24 6.24 3.00
N HIS A 46 12.39 6.65 2.06
CA HIS A 46 11.82 8.00 1.99
C HIS A 46 10.45 8.07 2.67
N GLU A 47 9.97 9.26 3.02
CA GLU A 47 8.59 9.44 3.51
C GLU A 47 7.57 9.16 2.39
N LYS A 48 6.43 8.54 2.72
CA LYS A 48 5.31 8.23 1.80
C LYS A 48 5.66 7.32 0.61
N ALA A 49 6.90 6.83 0.52
CA ALA A 49 7.31 5.85 -0.48
C ALA A 49 6.70 4.47 -0.22
N THR A 50 6.97 3.52 -1.11
CA THR A 50 6.41 2.16 -1.08
C THR A 50 6.62 1.43 0.26
N ILE A 51 5.78 0.43 0.57
CA ILE A 51 5.95 -0.41 1.76
C ILE A 51 7.27 -1.20 1.62
N PRO A 52 8.16 -1.18 2.64
CA PRO A 52 9.44 -1.88 2.53
C PRO A 52 9.28 -3.39 2.27
N PRO A 53 10.19 -4.04 1.54
CA PRO A 53 10.20 -5.50 1.45
C PRO A 53 10.34 -6.17 2.83
N GLY A 54 9.56 -7.22 3.06
CA GLY A 54 9.47 -7.91 4.35
C GLY A 54 8.19 -8.70 4.54
N THR A 55 8.07 -9.35 5.71
CA THR A 55 6.85 -10.06 6.10
C THR A 55 6.00 -9.18 7.01
N TYR A 56 4.70 -9.14 6.72
CA TYR A 56 3.72 -8.35 7.43
C TYR A 56 2.52 -9.20 7.88
N TRP A 57 1.99 -8.90 9.05
CA TRP A 57 0.81 -9.52 9.62
C TRP A 57 -0.39 -8.59 9.45
N VAL A 58 -1.46 -9.09 8.86
CA VAL A 58 -2.72 -8.36 8.69
C VAL A 58 -3.51 -8.47 9.98
N THR A 59 -3.60 -7.38 10.73
CA THR A 59 -4.27 -7.33 12.04
C THR A 59 -5.42 -6.34 12.02
N ASP A 60 -6.27 -6.40 13.05
CA ASP A 60 -7.14 -5.26 13.31
C ASP A 60 -6.29 -3.99 13.44
N ARG A 61 -6.84 -2.87 12.97
CA ARG A 61 -6.27 -1.57 13.29
C ARG A 61 -6.29 -1.45 14.82
N PRO A 62 -5.16 -1.20 15.50
CA PRO A 62 -5.19 -0.94 16.94
C PRO A 62 -6.19 0.20 17.16
N ALA A 63 -7.29 -0.12 17.83
CA ALA A 63 -8.26 0.87 18.21
C ALA A 63 -7.51 1.81 19.15
N GLY A 64 -7.19 3.01 18.66
CA GLY A 64 -6.72 4.07 19.55
C GLY A 64 -7.76 4.34 20.65
N SER A 65 -7.46 5.27 21.55
CA SER A 65 -8.43 5.72 22.56
C SER A 65 -9.82 5.98 21.96
N LEU A 66 -10.88 5.87 22.78
CA LEU A 66 -12.27 6.10 22.36
C LEU A 66 -12.43 7.40 21.54
N TYR A 67 -11.65 8.43 21.88
CA TYR A 67 -11.53 9.69 21.15
C TYR A 67 -11.11 9.51 19.67
N ASN A 68 -10.13 8.65 19.39
CA ASN A 68 -9.67 8.37 18.03
C ASN A 68 -10.70 7.57 17.21
N ARG A 69 -11.54 6.76 17.86
CA ARG A 69 -12.67 6.07 17.21
C ARG A 69 -13.77 7.06 16.81
N VAL A 70 -14.14 7.97 17.72
CA VAL A 70 -15.10 9.05 17.43
C VAL A 70 -14.57 9.99 16.36
N ARG A 71 -13.29 10.36 16.41
CA ARG A 71 -12.65 11.18 15.37
C ARG A 71 -12.65 10.50 14.00
N ALA A 72 -12.39 9.19 13.95
CA ALA A 72 -12.45 8.43 12.69
C ALA A 72 -13.87 8.43 12.10
N GLU A 73 -14.89 8.21 12.94
CA GLU A 73 -16.29 8.24 12.51
C GLU A 73 -16.72 9.63 12.00
N VAL A 74 -16.30 10.71 12.67
CA VAL A 74 -16.56 12.09 12.24
C VAL A 74 -15.89 12.40 10.91
N ILE A 75 -14.66 11.94 10.70
CA ILE A 75 -13.94 12.09 9.42
C ILE A 75 -14.64 11.28 8.31
N ASP A 76 -15.10 10.07 8.61
CA ASP A 76 -15.78 9.20 7.65
C ASP A 76 -17.16 9.77 7.27
N ALA A 77 -17.90 10.34 8.23
CA ALA A 77 -19.15 11.06 7.99
C ALA A 77 -18.94 12.36 7.18
N ALA A 78 -17.90 13.13 7.50
CA ALA A 78 -17.55 14.35 6.75
C ALA A 78 -17.17 14.05 5.30
N HIS A 79 -16.60 12.88 5.02
CA HIS A 79 -16.31 12.40 3.67
C HIS A 79 -17.47 11.61 3.03
N ARG A 80 -18.71 11.72 3.55
CA ARG A 80 -19.92 11.05 3.03
C ARG A 80 -19.74 9.52 2.88
N TYR A 81 -19.03 8.87 3.80
CA TYR A 81 -18.78 7.43 3.78
C TYR A 81 -18.06 6.94 2.50
N ARG A 82 -17.36 7.82 1.78
CA ARG A 82 -16.60 7.44 0.57
C ARG A 82 -15.40 6.54 0.91
N ASN A 83 -14.93 6.63 2.16
CA ASN A 83 -13.94 5.77 2.79
C ASN A 83 -14.40 5.41 4.20
N HIS A 84 -14.51 4.12 4.50
CA HIS A 84 -14.62 3.65 5.87
C HIS A 84 -13.22 3.34 6.38
N HIS A 85 -12.53 4.33 6.97
CA HIS A 85 -11.19 4.13 7.53
C HIS A 85 -11.20 3.16 8.71
N SER A 86 -12.38 2.90 9.28
CA SER A 86 -12.65 1.85 10.26
C SER A 86 -12.49 0.43 9.68
N ASP A 87 -12.61 0.24 8.37
CA ASP A 87 -12.49 -1.08 7.73
C ASP A 87 -11.07 -1.50 7.42
N TRP A 88 -10.11 -0.57 7.48
CA TRP A 88 -8.73 -0.79 7.09
C TRP A 88 -8.02 -1.71 8.09
N PHE A 89 -7.21 -2.64 7.58
CA PHE A 89 -6.35 -3.46 8.43
C PHE A 89 -5.02 -2.76 8.70
N ALA A 90 -4.43 -3.04 9.85
CA ALA A 90 -3.03 -2.71 10.09
C ALA A 90 -2.10 -3.78 9.53
N LEU A 91 -0.93 -3.36 9.09
CA LEU A 91 0.16 -4.24 8.67
C LEU A 91 1.29 -4.15 9.69
N PHE A 92 1.40 -5.16 10.54
CA PHE A 92 2.44 -5.23 11.56
C PHE A 92 3.65 -5.95 10.98
N SER A 93 4.84 -5.35 11.05
CA SER A 93 6.06 -6.00 10.57
C SER A 93 6.37 -7.23 11.41
N ASP A 94 6.77 -8.33 10.76
CA ASP A 94 7.26 -9.50 11.46
C ASP A 94 8.53 -9.23 12.28
N LYS A 95 9.37 -8.29 11.84
CA LYS A 95 10.62 -7.95 12.54
C LYS A 95 10.38 -7.26 13.88
N THR A 96 9.44 -6.31 13.92
CA THR A 96 9.21 -5.45 15.10
C THR A 96 7.94 -5.83 15.87
N LYS A 97 7.06 -6.63 15.26
CA LYS A 97 5.70 -6.93 15.73
C LYS A 97 4.87 -5.65 16.01
N LYS A 98 5.16 -4.58 15.27
CA LYS A 98 4.52 -3.26 15.34
C LYS A 98 4.19 -2.77 13.93
N ASP A 99 3.34 -1.75 13.82
CA ASP A 99 3.11 -1.04 12.56
C ASP A 99 4.21 0.01 12.25
N SER A 100 5.41 -0.17 12.80
CA SER A 100 6.58 0.65 12.54
C SER A 100 7.83 -0.17 12.21
N LEU A 101 8.71 0.40 11.39
CA LEU A 101 9.97 -0.19 10.94
C LEU A 101 11.00 0.90 10.69
N ASN A 102 12.23 0.70 11.18
CA ASN A 102 13.37 1.52 10.77
C ASN A 102 13.91 1.00 9.43
N VAL A 103 13.97 1.87 8.43
CA VAL A 103 14.40 1.60 7.07
C VAL A 103 15.50 2.60 6.75
N ASN A 104 16.74 2.12 6.67
CA ASN A 104 17.93 2.93 6.39
C ASN A 104 18.03 4.21 7.26
N GLY A 105 17.72 4.11 8.56
CA GLY A 105 17.76 5.24 9.48
C GLY A 105 16.43 6.01 9.59
N LEU A 106 15.50 5.89 8.63
CA LEU A 106 14.17 6.49 8.72
C LEU A 106 13.17 5.56 9.42
N ASN A 107 12.46 6.07 10.43
CA ASN A 107 11.37 5.33 11.06
C ASN A 107 10.06 5.50 10.27
N ARG A 108 9.66 4.48 9.52
CA ARG A 108 8.38 4.40 8.81
C ARG A 108 7.31 3.82 9.73
N THR A 109 6.08 4.34 9.67
CA THR A 109 5.00 3.93 10.58
C THR A 109 3.64 3.86 9.88
N GLY A 110 2.65 3.25 10.53
CA GLY A 110 1.25 3.35 10.16
C GLY A 110 0.87 2.56 8.91
N PHE A 111 1.57 1.47 8.60
CA PHE A 111 1.29 0.64 7.43
C PHE A 111 -0.12 0.03 7.51
N ARG A 112 -0.85 0.06 6.38
CA ARG A 112 -2.22 -0.43 6.26
C ARG A 112 -2.43 -1.29 5.01
N LEU A 113 -3.44 -2.13 5.06
CA LEU A 113 -4.07 -2.74 3.88
C LEU A 113 -5.45 -2.09 3.72
N HIS A 114 -5.63 -1.37 2.62
CA HIS A 114 -6.85 -0.58 2.39
C HIS A 114 -7.13 -0.42 0.89
N PRO A 115 -8.34 0.01 0.47
CA PRO A 115 -8.59 0.35 -0.92
C PRO A 115 -8.27 1.83 -1.20
N LEU A 116 -8.18 2.16 -2.49
CA LEU A 116 -8.52 3.50 -2.97
C LEU A 116 -10.00 3.79 -2.70
N ASN A 117 -10.38 5.06 -2.80
CA ASN A 117 -11.76 5.49 -2.69
C ASN A 117 -12.60 4.83 -3.79
N SER A 118 -13.91 4.76 -3.61
CA SER A 118 -14.83 4.13 -4.58
C SER A 118 -14.82 4.78 -5.98
N ASP A 119 -14.37 6.03 -6.09
CA ASP A 119 -14.19 6.77 -7.33
C ASP A 119 -12.76 6.67 -7.92
N GLY A 120 -11.90 5.84 -7.31
CA GLY A 120 -10.50 5.66 -7.71
C GLY A 120 -9.54 6.76 -7.21
N THR A 121 -10.02 7.73 -6.44
CA THR A 121 -9.15 8.74 -5.78
C THR A 121 -8.53 8.17 -4.49
N GLY A 122 -7.64 8.93 -3.87
CA GLY A 122 -6.92 8.51 -2.66
C GLY A 122 -5.43 8.27 -2.92
N VAL A 123 -4.69 8.00 -1.85
CA VAL A 123 -3.23 7.93 -1.86
C VAL A 123 -2.74 6.75 -1.01
N SER A 124 -1.57 6.22 -1.35
CA SER A 124 -0.91 5.16 -0.60
C SER A 124 0.40 5.68 -0.01
N TRP A 125 0.41 6.15 1.24
CA TRP A 125 1.63 6.64 1.90
C TRP A 125 2.53 5.49 2.40
N GLY A 126 2.80 4.53 1.53
CA GLY A 126 3.52 3.28 1.83
C GLY A 126 2.66 2.19 2.43
N CYS A 127 1.38 2.16 2.08
CA CYS A 127 0.46 1.07 2.44
C CYS A 127 0.36 0.07 1.28
N ILE A 128 -0.24 -1.09 1.50
CA ILE A 128 -0.70 -1.93 0.37
C ILE A 128 -2.11 -1.48 0.04
N THR A 129 -2.27 -0.83 -1.10
CA THR A 129 -3.53 -0.17 -1.47
C THR A 129 -4.17 -0.85 -2.67
N LEU A 130 -5.32 -1.50 -2.46
CA LEU A 130 -6.07 -2.11 -3.55
C LEU A 130 -6.67 -1.04 -4.45
N ARG A 131 -6.52 -1.20 -5.77
CA ARG A 131 -7.02 -0.23 -6.75
C ARG A 131 -8.54 -0.17 -6.80
N ARG A 132 -9.23 -1.27 -6.50
CA ARG A 132 -10.68 -1.37 -6.51
C ARG A 132 -11.23 -1.57 -5.10
N TYR A 133 -12.18 -0.73 -4.72
CA TYR A 133 -12.89 -0.86 -3.45
C TYR A 133 -13.62 -2.20 -3.30
N SER A 134 -14.24 -2.70 -4.38
CA SER A 134 -14.92 -4.00 -4.40
C SER A 134 -14.01 -5.17 -4.08
N ASP A 135 -12.77 -5.13 -4.58
CA ASP A 135 -11.77 -6.17 -4.36
C ASP A 135 -11.34 -6.20 -2.90
N PHE A 136 -11.17 -5.03 -2.30
CA PHE A 136 -10.90 -4.92 -0.87
C PHE A 136 -12.04 -5.46 -0.04
N GLN A 137 -13.29 -5.10 -0.34
CA GLN A 137 -14.43 -5.64 0.40
C GLN A 137 -14.59 -7.15 0.22
N HIS A 138 -14.24 -7.69 -0.94
CA HIS A 138 -14.17 -9.13 -1.16
C HIS A 138 -13.09 -9.80 -0.29
N LEU A 139 -11.84 -9.33 -0.39
CA LEU A 139 -10.72 -9.83 0.40
C LEU A 139 -11.00 -9.71 1.91
N ARG A 140 -11.47 -8.55 2.36
CA ARG A 140 -11.80 -8.26 3.77
C ARG A 140 -12.82 -9.25 4.32
N ARG A 141 -13.93 -9.48 3.63
CA ARG A 141 -14.94 -10.47 4.06
C ARG A 141 -14.34 -11.86 4.21
N LEU A 142 -13.52 -12.28 3.25
CA LEU A 142 -12.85 -13.57 3.27
C LEU A 142 -11.83 -13.71 4.40
N LEU A 143 -11.08 -12.64 4.72
CA LEU A 143 -10.15 -12.61 5.85
C LEU A 143 -10.89 -12.71 7.18
N LEU A 144 -11.94 -11.91 7.38
CA LEU A 144 -12.72 -11.96 8.62
C LEU A 144 -13.42 -13.30 8.82
N SER A 145 -14.00 -13.88 7.76
CA SER A 145 -14.71 -15.17 7.84
C SER A 145 -13.81 -16.34 8.25
N ARG A 146 -12.51 -16.26 7.95
CA ARG A 146 -11.52 -17.29 8.32
C ARG A 146 -11.10 -17.19 9.80
N GLY A 147 -11.37 -16.07 10.46
CA GLY A 147 -10.92 -15.81 11.83
C GLY A 147 -9.43 -15.50 11.95
N MET A 148 -9.02 -15.18 13.17
CA MET A 148 -7.63 -14.82 13.47
C MET A 148 -6.82 -16.03 13.96
N PHE A 149 -5.50 -15.94 13.81
CA PHE A 149 -4.53 -16.89 14.38
C PHE A 149 -3.43 -16.15 15.14
N PRO A 150 -2.79 -16.80 16.13
CA PRO A 150 -1.71 -16.19 16.88
C PRO A 150 -0.46 -16.01 16.02
N VAL A 151 0.14 -14.82 16.08
CA VAL A 151 1.40 -14.52 15.38
C VAL A 151 2.56 -15.16 16.14
N PRO A 152 3.43 -15.96 15.48
CA PRO A 152 4.62 -16.52 16.10
C PRO A 152 5.53 -15.46 16.73
N GLY A 153 5.88 -15.64 18.02
CA GLY A 153 6.67 -14.67 18.77
C GLY A 153 6.00 -13.30 18.95
N GLY A 154 4.68 -13.21 18.76
CA GLY A 154 3.91 -11.96 18.78
C GLY A 154 3.33 -11.58 20.14
N ASN A 155 3.58 -12.36 21.21
CA ASN A 155 3.10 -12.08 22.59
C ASN A 155 1.60 -11.72 22.66
N GLY A 156 0.74 -12.58 22.09
CA GLY A 156 -0.72 -12.35 22.07
C GLY A 156 -1.22 -11.55 20.87
N LEU A 157 -0.33 -11.09 19.97
CA LEU A 157 -0.72 -10.53 18.68
C LEU A 157 -1.45 -11.59 17.84
N MET A 158 -2.61 -11.21 17.33
CA MET A 158 -3.46 -12.03 16.47
C MET A 158 -3.52 -11.42 15.07
N ALA A 159 -3.60 -12.25 14.03
CA ALA A 159 -3.66 -11.81 12.63
C ALA A 159 -4.66 -12.61 11.80
N TYR A 160 -5.21 -12.00 10.75
CA TYR A 160 -6.07 -12.66 9.76
C TYR A 160 -5.29 -13.29 8.61
N ALA A 161 -4.13 -12.70 8.26
CA ALA A 161 -3.27 -13.17 7.19
C ALA A 161 -1.81 -12.77 7.40
N ARG A 162 -0.93 -13.42 6.65
CA ARG A 162 0.46 -13.02 6.43
C ARG A 162 0.62 -12.52 4.99
N ILE A 163 1.30 -11.39 4.80
CA ILE A 163 1.70 -10.89 3.49
C ILE A 163 3.22 -10.88 3.41
N ASP A 164 3.78 -11.58 2.43
CA ASP A 164 5.21 -11.50 2.11
C ASP A 164 5.41 -10.49 0.97
N VAL A 165 6.05 -9.36 1.27
CA VAL A 165 6.45 -8.35 0.28
C VAL A 165 7.87 -8.65 -0.18
N ARG A 166 8.04 -8.94 -1.47
CA ARG A 166 9.31 -9.34 -2.09
C ARG A 166 9.90 -8.18 -2.90
N GLY A 167 11.22 -8.09 -2.85
CA GLY A 167 12.04 -7.06 -3.48
C GLY A 167 13.37 -6.95 -2.74
N THR A 168 14.40 -6.49 -3.42
CA THR A 168 15.73 -6.24 -2.82
C THR A 168 16.08 -4.79 -3.07
N PRO A 169 15.87 -3.91 -2.09
CA PRO A 169 16.03 -2.48 -2.31
C PRO A 169 17.51 -2.09 -2.40
N ASP A 170 17.87 -1.27 -3.39
CA ASP A 170 19.12 -0.52 -3.44
C ASP A 170 18.81 0.98 -3.26
N PHE A 171 18.86 1.44 -2.01
CA PHE A 171 18.54 2.82 -1.64
C PHE A 171 19.42 3.87 -2.34
N SER A 172 20.59 3.47 -2.86
CA SER A 172 21.47 4.38 -3.61
C SER A 172 20.95 4.74 -5.01
N GLN A 173 19.94 4.02 -5.51
CA GLN A 173 19.37 4.26 -6.85
C GLN A 173 18.16 5.19 -6.83
N CYS A 174 17.45 5.34 -5.70
CA CYS A 174 16.16 6.05 -5.66
C CYS A 174 16.21 7.42 -6.34
N GLU A 175 17.18 8.27 -5.98
CA GLU A 175 17.31 9.62 -6.53
C GLU A 175 17.54 9.63 -8.05
N LYS A 176 18.30 8.65 -8.56
CA LYS A 176 18.54 8.53 -10.01
C LYS A 176 17.27 8.10 -10.73
N GLU A 177 16.59 7.08 -10.22
CA GLU A 177 15.37 6.55 -10.82
C GLU A 177 14.21 7.56 -10.80
N VAL A 178 14.08 8.32 -9.71
CA VAL A 178 13.09 9.41 -9.61
C VAL A 178 13.38 10.47 -10.66
N LYS A 179 14.63 10.90 -10.80
CA LYS A 179 15.03 11.87 -11.81
C LYS A 179 14.76 11.39 -13.24
N GLU A 180 15.06 10.13 -13.54
CA GLU A 180 14.78 9.54 -14.85
C GLU A 180 13.27 9.51 -15.16
N LYS A 181 12.43 9.18 -14.17
CA LYS A 181 10.97 9.23 -14.31
C LYS A 181 10.47 10.65 -14.55
N GLU A 182 10.97 11.62 -13.79
CA GLU A 182 10.62 13.04 -13.97
C GLU A 182 10.96 13.56 -15.36
N ASP A 183 12.16 13.25 -15.85
CA ASP A 183 12.62 13.70 -17.17
C ASP A 183 11.85 13.00 -18.30
N ALA A 184 11.51 11.72 -18.13
CA ALA A 184 10.64 11.00 -19.06
C ALA A 184 9.23 11.62 -19.12
N ASP A 185 8.64 12.00 -17.98
CA ASP A 185 7.33 12.63 -17.93
C ASP A 185 7.33 14.04 -18.55
N LYS A 186 8.38 14.84 -18.30
CA LYS A 186 8.59 16.13 -18.99
C LYS A 186 8.67 15.94 -20.50
N CYS A 187 9.43 14.95 -20.96
CA CYS A 187 9.57 14.66 -22.39
C CYS A 187 8.22 14.25 -23.01
N ARG A 188 7.47 13.37 -22.36
CA ARG A 188 6.11 12.98 -22.80
C ARG A 188 5.16 14.17 -22.85
N ALA A 189 5.18 15.05 -21.87
CA ALA A 189 4.35 16.26 -21.83
C ALA A 189 4.69 17.22 -22.98
N GLN A 190 5.98 17.44 -23.26
CA GLN A 190 6.44 18.27 -24.39
C GLN A 190 6.02 17.67 -25.74
N GLN A 191 6.17 16.36 -25.92
CA GLN A 191 5.73 15.68 -27.14
C GLN A 191 4.22 15.75 -27.33
N ALA A 192 3.43 15.60 -26.25
CA ALA A 192 1.99 15.74 -26.30
C ALA A 192 1.55 17.18 -26.65
N LEU A 193 2.24 18.19 -26.13
CA LEU A 193 1.99 19.59 -26.47
C LEU A 193 2.30 19.87 -27.95
N LYS A 194 3.46 19.41 -28.43
CA LYS A 194 3.87 19.58 -29.85
C LYS A 194 2.88 18.94 -30.82
N LYS A 195 2.40 17.73 -30.51
CA LYS A 195 1.36 17.07 -31.32
C LYS A 195 0.04 17.85 -31.33
N ARG A 196 -0.34 18.46 -30.21
CA ARG A 196 -1.55 19.30 -30.12
C ARG A 196 -1.43 20.58 -30.95
N THR A 197 -0.26 21.23 -30.93
CA THR A 197 -0.03 22.42 -31.76
C THR A 197 0.02 22.07 -33.25
N GLU A 198 0.65 20.95 -33.62
CA GLU A 198 0.70 20.47 -35.01
C GLU A 198 -0.65 19.97 -35.55
N SER A 199 -1.59 19.55 -34.69
CA SER A 199 -2.94 19.12 -35.11
C SER A 199 -3.97 20.26 -35.13
N ALA A 200 -3.58 21.45 -34.70
CA ALA A 200 -4.42 22.65 -34.68
C ALA A 200 -4.11 23.61 -35.86
N GLU A 201 -3.06 23.32 -36.64
CA GLU A 201 -2.71 23.93 -37.93
C GLU A 201 -3.27 23.08 -39.09
#